data_AF-A0A1T4KDU7-F1
#
_entry.id   AF-A0A1T4KDU7-F1
#
_cell.length_a   1.000
_cell.length_b   1.000
_cell.length_c   1.000
_cell.angle_alpha   90.00
_cell.angle_beta   90.00
_cell.angle_gamma   90.00
#
_symmetry.space_group_name_H-M   'P 1'
#
loop_
_entity.id
_entity.type
_entity.pdbx_description
1 polymer ?
#
loop_
_entity_poly.entity_id
_entity_poly.type
_entity_poly.pdbx_seq_one_letter_code
_entity_poly.pdbx_strand_id
1 'polypeptide(L)'
;MTQRWNVFRPLIEAGLSPAEIKTSIIQILSPYFKDQSLLKEYAVELIPGEAFRVARIKKDSWTALAFDHVTSIYRSAEAVNPEACYKACAESEKDILAAASNHWSQLYLEIDKAELPLEEFRHEVFRNIGALIESYLFPHLRDLLAQNRLKRGKKPEYSQISRLKLGNVVNELHSSISMPEIVAPPPWGIHLNQWRNIAQHHRSCVREELVYGYYGEAPNEREIRLTRGELWDVLQKTYAICELINTARTLFVIDNIKRIEAYFSEDLTLRQDAFILSFATSIATQGFELADLQLNAESAIATVVEVSDEPPKERRIHASQFVYPLWCQLKKDTVIVKYFDKEGSLRMTAKANSADCRRIADGEIPFSELASLVELEIDGKAVPRKH
;
A
#
# COMPACT_ATOMS: atom_id res chain seq x y z
N MET A 1 12.84 0.84 15.69
CA MET A 1 12.72 1.61 14.43
C MET A 1 11.62 2.65 14.61
N THR A 2 11.98 3.91 14.85
CA THR A 2 11.07 5.04 14.63
C THR A 2 11.01 5.28 13.12
N GLN A 3 10.23 4.46 12.41
CA GLN A 3 9.90 4.78 11.02
C GLN A 3 9.18 6.13 11.03
N ARG A 4 9.72 7.12 10.32
CA ARG A 4 9.00 8.36 10.06
C ARG A 4 7.83 8.01 9.14
N TRP A 5 6.63 7.90 9.72
CA TRP A 5 5.41 7.52 9.00
C TRP A 5 4.87 8.62 8.08
N ASN A 6 5.44 9.83 8.16
CA ASN A 6 4.93 10.98 7.43
C ASN A 6 5.64 11.17 6.09
N VAL A 7 5.12 10.54 5.03
CA VAL A 7 5.60 10.69 3.64
C VAL A 7 5.39 12.11 3.08
N PHE A 8 4.52 12.91 3.70
CA PHE A 8 4.22 14.29 3.29
C PHE A 8 5.01 15.35 4.06
N ARG A 9 5.72 14.96 5.13
CA ARG A 9 6.52 15.87 5.95
C ARG A 9 7.49 16.74 5.13
N PRO A 10 8.23 16.22 4.14
CA PRO A 10 9.09 17.07 3.30
C PRO A 10 8.33 18.13 2.50
N LEU A 11 7.07 17.87 2.12
CA LEU A 11 6.24 18.86 1.41
C LEU A 11 5.75 19.95 2.36
N ILE A 12 5.37 19.58 3.58
CA ILE A 12 4.94 20.53 4.62
C ILE A 12 6.13 21.40 5.05
N GLU A 13 7.30 20.80 5.25
CA GLU A 13 8.55 21.51 5.55
C GLU A 13 8.97 22.43 4.39
N ALA A 14 8.57 22.13 3.15
CA ALA A 14 8.73 23.00 1.99
C ALA A 14 7.66 24.10 1.88
N GLY A 15 6.74 24.20 2.85
CA GLY A 15 5.74 25.25 2.96
C GLY A 15 4.39 24.93 2.31
N LEU A 16 4.13 23.70 1.85
CA LEU A 16 2.82 23.34 1.30
C LEU A 16 1.77 23.20 2.41
N SER A 17 0.63 23.82 2.21
CA SER A 17 -0.56 23.66 3.04
C SER A 17 -1.26 22.31 2.80
N PRO A 18 -2.07 21.82 3.75
CA PRO A 18 -2.94 20.65 3.55
C PRO A 18 -3.83 20.72 2.30
N ALA A 19 -4.34 21.91 1.97
CA ALA A 19 -5.17 22.12 0.79
C ALA A 19 -4.37 21.95 -0.53
N GLU A 20 -3.12 22.42 -0.55
CA GLU A 20 -2.21 22.23 -1.68
C GLU A 20 -1.80 20.76 -1.82
N ILE A 21 -1.51 20.07 -0.71
CA ILE A 21 -1.23 18.62 -0.71
C ILE A 21 -2.41 17.84 -1.29
N LYS A 22 -3.63 18.11 -0.82
CA LYS A 22 -4.85 17.49 -1.37
C LYS A 22 -4.99 17.76 -2.88
N THR A 23 -4.74 18.99 -3.30
CA THR A 23 -4.80 19.38 -4.72
C THR A 23 -3.77 18.62 -5.54
N SER A 24 -2.53 18.48 -5.06
CA SER A 24 -1.49 17.69 -5.72
C SER A 24 -1.86 16.20 -5.82
N ILE A 25 -2.43 15.62 -4.75
CA ILE A 25 -2.92 14.23 -4.76
C ILE A 25 -3.96 14.04 -5.88
N ILE A 26 -4.96 14.93 -5.95
CA ILE A 26 -6.00 14.89 -6.98
C ILE A 26 -5.38 15.01 -8.37
N GLN A 27 -4.45 15.95 -8.58
CA GLN A 27 -3.79 16.15 -9.87
C GLN A 27 -3.00 14.92 -10.32
N ILE A 28 -2.22 14.32 -9.41
CA ILE A 28 -1.41 13.12 -9.69
C ILE A 28 -2.31 11.93 -10.07
N LEU A 29 -3.43 11.76 -9.38
CA LEU A 29 -4.30 10.60 -9.54
C LEU A 29 -5.41 10.78 -10.57
N SER A 30 -5.76 12.00 -10.96
CA SER A 30 -6.84 12.29 -11.91
C SER A 30 -6.79 11.47 -13.21
N PRO A 31 -5.62 11.24 -13.86
CA PRO A 31 -5.54 10.39 -15.06
C PRO A 31 -5.94 8.93 -14.84
N TYR A 32 -5.98 8.49 -13.59
CA TYR A 32 -6.21 7.10 -13.21
C TYR A 32 -7.67 6.80 -12.84
N PHE A 33 -8.46 7.83 -12.53
CA PHE A 33 -9.87 7.72 -12.12
C PHE A 33 -10.84 8.14 -13.23
N LYS A 34 -11.84 7.31 -13.50
CA LYS A 34 -13.02 7.70 -14.28
C LYS A 34 -13.99 8.50 -13.42
N ASP A 35 -14.16 8.13 -12.14
CA ASP A 35 -15.02 8.83 -11.20
C ASP A 35 -14.25 9.90 -10.43
N GLN A 36 -14.30 11.13 -10.94
CA GLN A 36 -13.64 12.28 -10.31
C GLN A 36 -14.30 12.70 -8.99
N SER A 37 -15.55 12.29 -8.72
CA SER A 37 -16.19 12.55 -7.43
C SER A 37 -15.59 11.64 -6.35
N LEU A 38 -15.41 10.37 -6.67
CA LEU A 38 -14.78 9.38 -5.81
C LEU A 38 -13.31 9.73 -5.50
N LEU A 39 -12.57 10.21 -6.50
CA LEU A 39 -11.21 10.72 -6.30
C LEU A 39 -11.19 11.86 -5.26
N LYS A 40 -12.10 12.83 -5.36
CA LYS A 40 -12.18 13.96 -4.42
C LYS A 40 -12.58 13.54 -3.01
N GLU A 41 -13.47 12.56 -2.92
CA GLU A 41 -13.92 11.96 -1.66
C GLU A 41 -12.74 11.30 -0.93
N TYR A 42 -11.96 10.47 -1.64
CA TYR A 42 -10.90 9.66 -1.04
C TYR A 42 -9.52 10.31 -0.99
N ALA A 43 -9.32 11.47 -1.61
CA ALA A 43 -8.02 12.15 -1.75
C ALA A 43 -7.28 12.42 -0.43
N VAL A 44 -7.97 12.43 0.71
CA VAL A 44 -7.38 12.66 2.04
C VAL A 44 -7.24 11.36 2.82
N GLU A 45 -8.21 10.45 2.72
CA GLU A 45 -8.33 9.35 3.68
C GLU A 45 -7.78 8.01 3.18
N LEU A 46 -7.91 7.71 1.88
CA LEU A 46 -7.66 6.35 1.37
C LEU A 46 -6.50 6.27 0.38
N ILE A 47 -6.38 7.24 -0.52
CA ILE A 47 -5.42 7.21 -1.64
C ILE A 47 -4.20 8.14 -1.56
N PRO A 48 -3.90 8.90 -0.48
CA PRO A 48 -2.67 9.70 -0.46
C PRO A 48 -1.40 8.85 -0.64
N GLY A 49 -1.37 7.64 -0.05
CA GLY A 49 -0.26 6.71 -0.22
C GLY A 49 -0.05 6.29 -1.69
N GLU A 50 -1.14 6.16 -2.45
CA GLU A 50 -1.06 5.81 -3.88
C GLU A 50 -0.56 6.98 -4.71
N ALA A 51 -0.93 8.23 -4.40
CA ALA A 51 -0.36 9.39 -5.08
C ALA A 51 1.17 9.47 -4.90
N PHE A 52 1.66 9.19 -3.69
CA PHE A 52 3.10 9.13 -3.43
C PHE A 52 3.78 8.02 -4.25
N ARG A 53 3.18 6.82 -4.30
CA ARG A 53 3.70 5.70 -5.10
C ARG A 53 3.72 6.03 -6.59
N VAL A 54 2.64 6.60 -7.14
CA VAL A 54 2.59 7.05 -8.54
C VAL A 54 3.68 8.08 -8.82
N ALA A 55 3.83 9.09 -7.96
CA ALA A 55 4.88 10.09 -8.13
C ALA A 55 6.28 9.48 -8.15
N ARG A 56 6.55 8.46 -7.32
CA ARG A 56 7.83 7.74 -7.33
C ARG A 56 8.00 6.86 -8.57
N ILE A 57 6.97 6.10 -8.95
CA ILE A 57 6.96 5.25 -10.16
C ILE A 57 7.24 6.08 -11.42
N LYS A 58 6.75 7.33 -11.47
CA LYS A 58 6.95 8.23 -12.61
C LYS A 58 8.36 8.84 -12.71
N LYS A 59 9.24 8.65 -11.71
CA LYS A 59 10.62 9.15 -11.76
C LYS A 59 11.54 8.35 -12.69
N ASP A 60 11.26 7.06 -12.89
CA ASP A 60 11.99 6.20 -13.81
C ASP A 60 11.15 5.92 -15.06
N SER A 61 11.75 6.08 -16.23
CA SER A 61 11.01 5.98 -17.51
C SER A 61 10.48 4.58 -17.77
N TRP A 62 11.23 3.56 -17.37
CA TRP A 62 10.79 2.17 -17.56
C TRP A 62 9.64 1.83 -16.62
N THR A 63 9.73 2.17 -15.33
CA THR A 63 8.62 1.93 -14.39
C THR A 63 7.37 2.73 -14.78
N ALA A 64 7.52 3.95 -15.30
CA ALA A 64 6.41 4.75 -15.78
C ALA A 64 5.64 4.07 -16.93
N LEU A 65 6.37 3.54 -17.92
CA LEU A 65 5.78 2.82 -19.05
C LEU A 65 5.16 1.48 -18.62
N ALA A 66 5.85 0.74 -17.76
CA ALA A 66 5.35 -0.52 -17.20
C ALA A 66 4.05 -0.31 -16.41
N PHE A 67 3.99 0.74 -15.59
CA PHE A 67 2.80 1.11 -14.83
C PHE A 67 1.62 1.43 -15.74
N ASP A 68 1.81 2.31 -16.73
CA ASP A 68 0.75 2.65 -17.69
C ASP A 68 0.30 1.42 -18.48
N HIS A 69 1.23 0.51 -18.81
CA HIS A 69 0.90 -0.75 -19.46
C HIS A 69 0.01 -1.64 -18.58
N VAL A 70 0.35 -1.82 -17.30
CA VAL A 70 -0.46 -2.61 -16.36
C VAL A 70 -1.84 -1.97 -16.18
N THR A 71 -1.93 -0.67 -15.94
CA THR A 71 -3.21 0.04 -15.88
C THR A 71 -4.05 -0.16 -17.14
N SER A 72 -3.42 -0.17 -18.32
CA SER A 72 -4.12 -0.41 -19.59
C SER A 72 -4.73 -1.81 -19.67
N ILE A 73 -4.11 -2.83 -19.05
CA ILE A 73 -4.62 -4.20 -19.03
C ILE A 73 -5.95 -4.25 -18.28
N TYR A 74 -6.01 -3.70 -17.06
CA TYR A 74 -7.25 -3.63 -16.27
C TYR A 74 -8.37 -2.89 -17.02
N ARG A 75 -8.07 -1.70 -17.54
CA ARG A 75 -9.04 -0.90 -18.31
C ARG A 75 -9.55 -1.60 -19.57
N SER A 76 -8.67 -2.32 -20.27
CA SER A 76 -9.06 -3.08 -21.45
C SER A 76 -9.90 -4.31 -21.09
N ALA A 77 -9.58 -4.98 -19.98
CA ALA A 77 -10.37 -6.11 -19.47
C ALA A 77 -11.78 -5.66 -19.09
N GLU A 78 -11.89 -4.53 -18.37
CA GLU A 78 -13.17 -3.88 -18.03
C GLU A 78 -13.96 -3.54 -19.29
N ALA A 79 -13.32 -2.97 -20.32
CA ALA A 79 -14.00 -2.62 -21.57
C ALA A 79 -14.54 -3.83 -22.36
N VAL A 80 -13.89 -5.00 -22.24
CA VAL A 80 -14.32 -6.23 -22.91
C VAL A 80 -15.45 -6.92 -22.14
N ASN A 81 -15.30 -7.05 -20.82
CA ASN A 81 -16.31 -7.68 -19.96
C ASN A 81 -16.21 -7.12 -18.52
N PRO A 82 -16.98 -6.07 -18.19
CA PRO A 82 -16.90 -5.41 -16.89
C PRO A 82 -17.20 -6.36 -15.73
N GLU A 83 -18.27 -7.15 -15.84
CA GLU A 83 -18.70 -8.08 -14.79
C GLU A 83 -17.60 -9.11 -14.47
N ALA A 84 -17.06 -9.76 -15.49
CA ALA A 84 -16.00 -10.75 -15.28
C ALA A 84 -14.69 -10.10 -14.76
N CYS A 85 -14.40 -8.87 -15.16
CA CYS A 85 -13.26 -8.09 -14.66
C CYS A 85 -13.39 -7.80 -13.16
N TYR A 86 -14.54 -7.29 -12.73
CA TYR A 86 -14.81 -6.98 -11.31
C TYR A 86 -14.84 -8.23 -10.45
N LYS A 87 -15.49 -9.30 -10.94
CA LYS A 87 -15.51 -10.59 -10.25
C LYS A 87 -14.11 -11.17 -10.07
N ALA A 88 -13.26 -11.11 -11.09
CA ALA A 88 -11.88 -11.57 -10.97
C ALA A 88 -11.07 -10.74 -9.95
N CYS A 89 -11.28 -9.41 -9.91
CA CYS A 89 -10.67 -8.56 -8.89
C CYS A 89 -11.10 -8.98 -7.48
N ALA A 90 -12.41 -9.15 -7.27
CA ALA A 90 -12.95 -9.54 -5.97
C ALA A 90 -12.50 -10.94 -5.53
N GLU A 91 -12.49 -11.93 -6.42
CA GLU A 91 -12.04 -13.30 -6.14
C GLU A 91 -10.54 -13.36 -5.78
N SER A 92 -9.72 -12.43 -6.31
CA SER A 92 -8.29 -12.32 -5.99
C SER A 92 -7.99 -11.60 -4.67
N GLU A 93 -8.96 -10.85 -4.11
CA GLU A 93 -8.73 -9.93 -3.00
C GLU A 93 -8.23 -10.66 -1.75
N LYS A 94 -8.82 -11.81 -1.42
CA LYS A 94 -8.40 -12.61 -0.26
C LYS A 94 -6.92 -13.01 -0.32
N ASP A 95 -6.46 -13.49 -1.47
CA ASP A 95 -5.05 -13.88 -1.66
C ASP A 95 -4.12 -12.67 -1.58
N ILE A 96 -4.56 -11.52 -2.09
CA ILE A 96 -3.82 -10.26 -2.07
C ILE A 96 -3.70 -9.68 -0.65
N LEU A 97 -4.78 -9.72 0.13
CA LEU A 97 -4.75 -9.30 1.53
C LEU A 97 -3.84 -10.21 2.38
N ALA A 98 -3.86 -11.52 2.12
CA ALA A 98 -2.93 -12.46 2.74
C ALA A 98 -1.47 -12.17 2.34
N ALA A 99 -1.21 -11.87 1.06
CA ALA A 99 0.09 -11.44 0.57
C ALA A 99 0.57 -10.15 1.25
N ALA A 100 -0.29 -9.14 1.37
CA ALA A 100 0.02 -7.90 2.07
C ALA A 100 0.36 -8.16 3.56
N SER A 101 -0.39 -9.03 4.22
CA SER A 101 -0.11 -9.44 5.61
C SER A 101 1.27 -10.10 5.75
N ASN A 102 1.65 -10.98 4.81
CA ASN A 102 2.98 -11.59 4.78
C ASN A 102 4.08 -10.55 4.52
N HIS A 103 3.83 -9.59 3.63
CA HIS A 103 4.76 -8.50 3.34
C HIS A 103 5.03 -7.64 4.58
N TRP A 104 4.01 -7.34 5.39
CA TRP A 104 4.20 -6.67 6.68
C TRP A 104 5.13 -7.44 7.62
N SER A 105 4.98 -8.76 7.70
CA SER A 105 5.90 -9.58 8.50
C SER A 105 7.33 -9.51 7.99
N GLN A 106 7.53 -9.48 6.66
CA GLN A 106 8.86 -9.31 6.08
C GLN A 106 9.47 -7.96 6.43
N LEU A 107 8.67 -6.87 6.34
CA LEU A 107 9.11 -5.53 6.69
C LEU A 107 9.56 -5.43 8.17
N TYR A 108 8.85 -6.08 9.08
CA TYR A 108 9.21 -6.11 10.50
C TYR A 108 10.49 -6.89 10.80
N LEU A 109 10.82 -7.86 9.95
CA LEU A 109 12.03 -8.67 10.07
C LEU A 109 13.19 -8.12 9.24
N GLU A 110 13.00 -6.98 8.58
CA GLU A 110 14.01 -6.37 7.72
C GLU A 110 15.20 -5.87 8.55
N ILE A 111 16.41 -6.24 8.10
CA ILE A 111 17.66 -5.75 8.67
C ILE A 111 18.34 -4.77 7.72
N ASP A 112 19.16 -3.89 8.30
CA ASP A 112 20.08 -3.06 7.52
C ASP A 112 21.11 -3.96 6.82
N LYS A 113 21.23 -3.79 5.50
CA LYS A 113 22.11 -4.58 4.64
C LYS A 113 23.40 -3.85 4.30
N ALA A 114 23.53 -2.57 4.64
CA ALA A 114 24.66 -1.72 4.22
C ALA A 114 26.01 -2.31 4.64
N GLU A 115 26.09 -2.78 5.89
CA GLU A 115 27.33 -3.26 6.52
C GLU A 115 27.49 -4.78 6.52
N LEU A 116 26.58 -5.53 5.87
CA LEU A 116 26.70 -6.99 5.80
C LEU A 116 27.87 -7.41 4.92
N PRO A 117 28.71 -8.38 5.34
CA PRO A 117 29.70 -9.00 4.44
C PRO A 117 29.01 -9.65 3.23
N LEU A 118 29.75 -9.89 2.15
CA LEU A 118 29.15 -10.24 0.85
C LEU A 118 28.34 -11.55 0.89
N GLU A 119 28.74 -12.53 1.71
CA GLU A 119 28.04 -13.81 1.86
C GLU A 119 26.68 -13.63 2.54
N GLU A 120 26.63 -12.89 3.66
CA GLU A 120 25.39 -12.56 4.39
C GLU A 120 24.51 -11.61 3.58
N PHE A 121 25.11 -10.61 2.92
CA PHE A 121 24.40 -9.71 2.00
C PHE A 121 23.72 -10.49 0.88
N ARG A 122 24.45 -11.40 0.22
CA ARG A 122 23.88 -12.29 -0.81
C ARG A 122 22.69 -13.06 -0.25
N HIS A 123 22.88 -13.72 0.89
CA HIS A 123 21.84 -14.56 1.50
C HIS A 123 20.58 -13.75 1.78
N GLU A 124 20.75 -12.60 2.45
CA GLU A 124 19.66 -11.74 2.88
C GLU A 124 18.94 -11.07 1.69
N VAL A 125 19.67 -10.61 0.68
CA VAL A 125 19.07 -10.03 -0.53
C VAL A 125 18.28 -11.08 -1.30
N PHE A 126 18.83 -12.29 -1.52
CA PHE A 126 18.08 -13.35 -2.19
C PHE A 126 16.87 -13.80 -1.36
N ARG A 127 16.98 -13.89 -0.04
CA ARG A 127 15.84 -14.16 0.85
C ARG A 127 14.71 -13.18 0.59
N ASN A 128 15.02 -11.87 0.54
CA ASN A 128 14.03 -10.83 0.25
C ASN A 128 13.46 -10.93 -1.17
N ILE A 129 14.29 -11.13 -2.19
CA ILE A 129 13.83 -11.32 -3.58
C ILE A 129 12.84 -12.50 -3.64
N GLY A 130 13.21 -13.65 -3.08
CA GLY A 130 12.37 -14.84 -3.08
C GLY A 130 11.05 -14.63 -2.33
N ALA A 131 11.11 -13.98 -1.17
CA ALA A 131 9.95 -13.72 -0.33
C ALA A 131 8.99 -12.67 -0.95
N LEU A 132 9.53 -11.64 -1.62
CA LEU A 132 8.73 -10.68 -2.37
C LEU A 132 8.03 -11.34 -3.55
N ILE A 133 8.75 -12.13 -4.35
CA ILE A 133 8.16 -12.73 -5.55
C ILE A 133 7.11 -13.77 -5.16
N GLU A 134 7.43 -14.68 -4.23
CA GLU A 134 6.56 -15.80 -3.89
C GLU A 134 5.37 -15.37 -3.01
N SER A 135 5.63 -14.61 -1.95
CA SER A 135 4.62 -14.33 -0.92
C SER A 135 3.84 -13.04 -1.15
N TYR A 136 4.37 -12.08 -1.92
CA TYR A 136 3.71 -10.80 -2.19
C TYR A 136 3.26 -10.67 -3.65
N LEU A 137 4.19 -10.74 -4.60
CA LEU A 137 3.93 -10.46 -6.02
C LEU A 137 3.05 -11.52 -6.70
N PHE A 138 3.16 -12.78 -6.30
CA PHE A 138 2.54 -13.88 -7.03
C PHE A 138 1.00 -13.81 -7.10
N PRO A 139 0.26 -13.51 -6.01
CA PRO A 139 -1.18 -13.22 -6.10
C PRO A 139 -1.52 -12.09 -7.08
N HIS A 140 -0.73 -11.02 -7.09
CA HIS A 140 -0.93 -9.92 -8.05
C HIS A 140 -0.69 -10.35 -9.50
N LEU A 141 0.29 -11.21 -9.76
CA LEU A 141 0.53 -11.76 -11.11
C LEU A 141 -0.62 -12.66 -11.57
N ARG A 142 -1.27 -13.39 -10.66
CA ARG A 142 -2.46 -14.20 -10.97
C ARG A 142 -3.65 -13.32 -11.35
N ASP A 143 -3.91 -12.26 -10.59
CA ASP A 143 -4.94 -11.28 -10.93
C ASP A 143 -4.62 -10.61 -12.28
N LEU A 144 -3.39 -10.12 -12.48
CA LEU A 144 -2.96 -9.54 -13.76
C LEU A 144 -3.14 -10.50 -14.94
N LEU A 145 -2.86 -11.79 -14.75
CA LEU A 145 -3.09 -12.82 -15.76
C LEU A 145 -4.58 -13.00 -16.07
N ALA A 146 -5.46 -12.97 -15.06
CA ALA A 146 -6.90 -13.02 -15.26
C ALA A 146 -7.37 -11.84 -16.12
N GLN A 147 -6.94 -10.62 -15.78
CA GLN A 147 -7.27 -9.42 -16.55
C GLN A 147 -6.72 -9.47 -17.98
N ASN A 148 -5.49 -9.94 -18.16
CA ASN A 148 -4.90 -10.09 -19.50
C ASN A 148 -5.64 -11.13 -20.35
N ARG A 149 -6.11 -12.24 -19.74
CA ARG A 149 -6.95 -13.22 -20.44
C ARG A 149 -8.30 -12.61 -20.86
N LEU A 150 -8.95 -11.83 -20.00
CA LEU A 150 -10.19 -11.10 -20.30
C LEU A 150 -10.01 -10.10 -21.44
N LYS A 151 -8.96 -9.27 -21.39
CA LYS A 151 -8.57 -8.33 -22.45
C LYS A 151 -8.48 -9.01 -23.82
N ARG A 152 -8.04 -10.28 -23.86
CA ARG A 152 -7.90 -11.09 -25.08
C ARG A 152 -9.17 -11.85 -25.47
N GLY A 153 -10.32 -11.56 -24.84
CA GLY A 153 -11.60 -12.19 -25.11
C GLY A 153 -11.75 -13.61 -24.55
N LYS A 154 -10.83 -14.06 -23.67
CA LYS A 154 -10.96 -15.35 -22.98
C LYS A 154 -11.89 -15.19 -21.77
N LYS A 155 -12.47 -16.31 -21.31
CA LYS A 155 -13.28 -16.39 -20.09
C LYS A 155 -12.47 -17.11 -18.99
N PRO A 156 -11.58 -16.41 -18.27
CA PRO A 156 -10.85 -17.03 -17.18
C PRO A 156 -11.77 -17.36 -16.01
N GLU A 157 -11.55 -18.51 -15.39
CA GLU A 157 -12.04 -18.81 -14.05
C GLU A 157 -10.90 -18.57 -13.07
N TYR A 158 -11.06 -17.65 -12.10
CA TYR A 158 -9.98 -17.33 -11.16
C TYR A 158 -9.60 -18.56 -10.33
N SER A 159 -10.55 -19.43 -10.00
CA SER A 159 -10.34 -20.71 -9.32
C SER A 159 -9.35 -21.66 -10.04
N GLN A 160 -9.25 -21.54 -11.37
CA GLN A 160 -8.26 -22.28 -12.17
C GLN A 160 -6.91 -21.56 -12.16
N ILE A 161 -6.92 -20.22 -12.23
CA ILE A 161 -5.71 -19.39 -12.21
C ILE A 161 -4.98 -19.48 -10.86
N SER A 162 -5.72 -19.50 -9.75
CA SER A 162 -5.17 -19.59 -8.39
C SER A 162 -4.43 -20.92 -8.14
N ARG A 163 -4.66 -21.94 -8.97
CA ARG A 163 -3.94 -23.23 -8.93
C ARG A 163 -2.70 -23.28 -9.80
N LEU A 164 -2.47 -22.28 -10.66
CA LEU A 164 -1.29 -22.23 -11.52
C LEU A 164 -0.03 -22.01 -10.66
N LYS A 165 1.07 -22.67 -11.05
CA LYS A 165 2.40 -22.43 -10.50
C LYS A 165 2.98 -21.12 -11.01
N LEU A 166 3.87 -20.49 -10.25
CA LEU A 166 4.49 -19.20 -10.60
C LEU A 166 5.10 -19.21 -12.01
N GLY A 167 5.85 -20.25 -12.37
CA GLY A 167 6.44 -20.37 -13.70
C GLY A 167 5.41 -20.36 -14.83
N ASN A 168 4.24 -20.99 -14.64
CA ASN A 168 3.17 -21.00 -15.65
C ASN A 168 2.56 -19.61 -15.83
N VAL A 169 2.32 -18.91 -14.72
CA VAL A 169 1.78 -17.53 -14.74
C VAL A 169 2.77 -16.58 -15.42
N VAL A 170 4.04 -16.62 -15.01
CA VAL A 170 5.10 -15.78 -15.57
C VAL A 170 5.29 -16.04 -17.06
N ASN A 171 5.34 -17.31 -17.49
CA ASN A 171 5.53 -17.64 -18.91
C ASN A 171 4.32 -17.23 -19.78
N GLU A 172 3.10 -17.40 -19.28
CA GLU A 172 1.92 -16.95 -20.03
C GLU A 172 1.86 -15.42 -20.12
N LEU A 173 2.14 -14.71 -19.03
CA LEU A 173 2.21 -13.24 -19.05
C LEU A 173 3.29 -12.78 -20.05
N HIS A 174 4.51 -13.30 -19.93
CA HIS A 174 5.64 -12.96 -20.81
C HIS A 174 5.30 -13.13 -22.30
N SER A 175 4.57 -14.19 -22.65
CA SER A 175 4.21 -14.48 -24.04
C SER A 175 2.98 -13.73 -24.56
N SER A 176 2.25 -13.01 -23.71
CA SER A 176 0.95 -12.45 -24.09
C SER A 176 0.70 -10.98 -23.74
N ILE A 177 1.52 -10.37 -22.89
CA ILE A 177 1.54 -8.92 -22.69
C ILE A 177 2.48 -8.26 -23.70
N SER A 178 2.28 -6.98 -24.01
CA SER A 178 3.15 -6.28 -24.97
C SER A 178 4.42 -5.71 -24.34
N MET A 179 4.59 -5.86 -23.01
CA MET A 179 5.77 -5.46 -22.27
C MET A 179 6.27 -6.62 -21.39
N PRO A 180 6.84 -7.67 -21.99
CA PRO A 180 7.30 -8.88 -21.29
C PRO A 180 8.32 -8.60 -20.17
N GLU A 181 9.01 -7.47 -20.26
CA GLU A 181 9.97 -6.96 -19.27
C GLU A 181 9.37 -6.83 -17.86
N ILE A 182 8.05 -6.69 -17.72
CA ILE A 182 7.37 -6.66 -16.41
C ILE A 182 7.62 -7.96 -15.63
N VAL A 183 7.70 -9.10 -16.32
CA VAL A 183 7.94 -10.41 -15.71
C VAL A 183 9.34 -10.96 -15.99
N ALA A 184 10.16 -10.22 -16.72
CA ALA A 184 11.55 -10.51 -17.03
C ALA A 184 12.38 -9.19 -17.01
N PRO A 185 12.60 -8.60 -15.82
CA PRO A 185 13.06 -7.23 -15.70
C PRO A 185 14.42 -6.95 -16.35
N PRO A 186 14.58 -5.77 -16.97
CA PRO A 186 15.87 -5.30 -17.46
C PRO A 186 16.77 -4.86 -16.28
N PRO A 187 18.10 -4.88 -16.47
CA PRO A 187 18.80 -5.25 -17.71
C PRO A 187 18.97 -6.77 -17.90
N TRP A 188 18.61 -7.59 -16.90
CA TRP A 188 18.98 -9.01 -16.89
C TRP A 188 18.14 -9.88 -17.82
N GLY A 189 16.88 -9.52 -18.07
CA GLY A 189 15.97 -10.32 -18.90
C GLY A 189 15.71 -11.72 -18.31
N ILE A 190 15.92 -11.89 -17.00
CA ILE A 190 15.67 -13.14 -16.27
C ILE A 190 14.25 -13.10 -15.71
N HIS A 191 13.47 -14.14 -15.98
CA HIS A 191 12.10 -14.23 -15.51
C HIS A 191 12.03 -14.21 -13.97
N LEU A 192 10.99 -13.57 -13.41
CA LEU A 192 10.77 -13.49 -11.96
C LEU A 192 10.78 -14.86 -11.27
N ASN A 193 10.22 -15.89 -11.90
CA ASN A 193 10.23 -17.24 -11.32
C ASN A 193 11.63 -17.84 -11.20
N GLN A 194 12.59 -17.42 -12.03
CA GLN A 194 13.97 -17.87 -11.95
C GLN A 194 14.73 -17.17 -10.82
N TRP A 195 14.49 -15.87 -10.62
CA TRP A 195 15.00 -15.16 -9.43
C TRP A 195 14.50 -15.80 -8.13
N ARG A 196 13.21 -16.14 -8.09
CA ARG A 196 12.60 -16.89 -6.98
C ARG A 196 13.26 -18.26 -6.79
N ASN A 197 13.54 -18.99 -7.88
CA ASN A 197 14.21 -20.29 -7.82
C ASN A 197 15.65 -20.19 -7.29
N ILE A 198 16.43 -19.19 -7.71
CA ILE A 198 17.80 -18.95 -7.21
C ILE A 198 17.76 -18.79 -5.69
N ALA A 199 16.83 -17.97 -5.19
CA ALA A 199 16.65 -17.71 -3.77
C ALA A 199 16.24 -18.96 -2.97
N GLN A 200 15.15 -19.62 -3.36
CA GLN A 200 14.57 -20.72 -2.58
C GLN A 200 15.36 -22.02 -2.62
N HIS A 201 16.10 -22.27 -3.69
CA HIS A 201 16.92 -23.47 -3.82
C HIS A 201 18.39 -23.22 -3.46
N HIS A 202 18.68 -22.07 -2.85
CA HIS A 202 20.04 -21.65 -2.44
C HIS A 202 21.07 -21.80 -3.57
N ARG A 203 20.65 -21.52 -4.81
CA ARG A 203 21.48 -21.72 -6.01
C ARG A 203 22.34 -20.50 -6.30
N SER A 204 23.06 -20.06 -5.28
CA SER A 204 24.02 -18.98 -5.41
C SER A 204 25.21 -19.18 -4.47
N CYS A 205 26.34 -18.59 -4.82
CA CYS A 205 27.55 -18.58 -4.01
C CYS A 205 28.37 -17.31 -4.25
N VAL A 206 29.26 -16.98 -3.32
CA VAL A 206 30.26 -15.93 -3.51
C VAL A 206 31.57 -16.57 -3.98
N ARG A 207 32.20 -15.96 -4.98
CA ARG A 207 33.59 -16.26 -5.37
C ARG A 207 34.29 -14.93 -5.59
N GLU A 208 35.41 -14.73 -4.91
CA GLU A 208 36.10 -13.43 -4.88
C GLU A 208 35.12 -12.32 -4.45
N GLU A 209 34.94 -11.29 -5.28
CA GLU A 209 34.07 -10.14 -5.01
C GLU A 209 32.72 -10.21 -5.75
N LEU A 210 32.36 -11.38 -6.28
CA LEU A 210 31.16 -11.57 -7.11
C LEU A 210 30.20 -12.61 -6.53
N VAL A 211 28.92 -12.33 -6.72
CA VAL A 211 27.82 -13.25 -6.45
C VAL A 211 27.45 -13.99 -7.74
N TYR A 212 27.48 -15.32 -7.68
CA TYR A 212 27.08 -16.19 -8.77
C TYR A 212 25.68 -16.75 -8.48
N GLY A 213 24.76 -16.67 -9.43
CA GLY A 213 23.44 -17.28 -9.38
C GLY A 213 23.24 -18.28 -10.52
N TYR A 214 22.64 -19.43 -10.22
CA TYR A 214 22.40 -20.49 -11.20
C TYR A 214 20.90 -20.75 -11.37
N TYR A 215 20.42 -20.74 -12.60
CA TYR A 215 19.00 -20.89 -12.92
C TYR A 215 18.74 -21.74 -14.16
N GLY A 216 17.50 -22.17 -14.33
CA GLY A 216 17.16 -23.23 -15.28
C GLY A 216 17.46 -24.63 -14.74
N GLU A 217 17.24 -25.63 -15.58
CA GLU A 217 17.39 -27.05 -15.25
C GLU A 217 18.46 -27.67 -16.16
N ALA A 218 19.17 -28.67 -15.65
CA ALA A 218 20.13 -29.44 -16.43
C ALA A 218 19.45 -30.08 -17.66
N PRO A 219 20.09 -30.10 -18.84
CA PRO A 219 21.46 -29.66 -19.13
C PRO A 219 21.59 -28.16 -19.50
N ASN A 220 20.49 -27.39 -19.49
CA ASN A 220 20.44 -26.01 -19.97
C ASN A 220 20.55 -24.97 -18.85
N GLU A 221 21.29 -25.30 -17.80
CA GLU A 221 21.54 -24.40 -16.69
C GLU A 221 22.31 -23.16 -17.15
N ARG A 222 21.92 -22.01 -16.64
CA ARG A 222 22.51 -20.72 -16.93
C ARG A 222 23.06 -20.10 -15.66
N GLU A 223 24.08 -19.28 -15.84
CA GLU A 223 24.78 -18.57 -14.78
C GLU A 223 24.58 -17.06 -14.97
N ILE A 224 24.39 -16.34 -13.86
CA ILE A 224 24.51 -14.89 -13.79
C ILE A 224 25.55 -14.50 -12.74
N ARG A 225 26.32 -13.46 -13.05
CA ARG A 225 27.36 -12.89 -12.18
C ARG A 225 26.95 -11.47 -11.82
N LEU A 226 27.00 -11.14 -10.55
CA LEU A 226 26.56 -9.86 -10.01
C LEU A 226 27.59 -9.34 -9.02
N THR A 227 27.93 -8.07 -9.13
CA THR A 227 28.52 -7.31 -8.03
C THR A 227 27.50 -7.12 -6.91
N ARG A 228 27.97 -6.66 -5.73
CA ARG A 228 27.09 -6.25 -4.62
C ARG A 228 26.02 -5.24 -5.09
N GLY A 229 26.43 -4.23 -5.86
CA GLY A 229 25.55 -3.20 -6.39
C GLY A 229 24.51 -3.75 -7.36
N GLU A 230 24.90 -4.61 -8.30
CA GLU A 230 23.95 -5.19 -9.24
C GLU A 230 22.94 -6.11 -8.55
N LEU A 231 23.34 -6.89 -7.54
CA LEU A 231 22.40 -7.69 -6.76
C LEU A 231 21.43 -6.81 -5.95
N TRP A 232 21.91 -5.69 -5.42
CA TRP A 232 21.04 -4.68 -4.83
C TRP A 232 20.02 -4.14 -5.83
N ASP A 233 20.46 -3.85 -7.05
CA ASP A 233 19.59 -3.37 -8.12
C ASP A 233 18.52 -4.41 -8.50
N VAL A 234 18.84 -5.71 -8.47
CA VAL A 234 17.84 -6.79 -8.67
C VAL A 234 16.73 -6.69 -7.62
N LEU A 235 17.11 -6.51 -6.35
CA LEU A 235 16.14 -6.34 -5.26
C LEU A 235 15.29 -5.08 -5.46
N GLN A 236 15.91 -3.94 -5.74
CA GLN A 236 15.21 -2.68 -5.99
C GLN A 236 14.26 -2.78 -7.18
N LYS A 237 14.68 -3.43 -8.27
CA LYS A 237 13.84 -3.65 -9.45
C LYS A 237 12.68 -4.60 -9.13
N THR A 238 12.89 -5.62 -8.30
CA THR A 238 11.83 -6.51 -7.82
C THR A 238 10.79 -5.73 -7.01
N TYR A 239 11.23 -4.87 -6.07
CA TYR A 239 10.34 -3.97 -5.33
C TYR A 239 9.56 -3.03 -6.26
N ALA A 240 10.22 -2.45 -7.27
CA ALA A 240 9.55 -1.54 -8.21
C ALA A 240 8.43 -2.23 -9.00
N ILE A 241 8.62 -3.51 -9.39
CA ILE A 241 7.58 -4.32 -10.05
C ILE A 241 6.41 -4.61 -9.10
N CYS A 242 6.72 -4.98 -7.85
CA CYS A 242 5.72 -5.16 -6.81
C CYS A 242 4.86 -3.90 -6.65
N GLU A 243 5.51 -2.74 -6.51
CA GLU A 243 4.82 -1.47 -6.34
C GLU A 243 3.99 -1.06 -7.55
N LEU A 244 4.52 -1.17 -8.78
CA LEU A 244 3.77 -0.75 -9.96
C LEU A 244 2.53 -1.61 -10.19
N ILE A 245 2.64 -2.94 -10.01
CA ILE A 245 1.49 -3.84 -10.21
C ILE A 245 0.45 -3.62 -9.10
N ASN A 246 0.87 -3.54 -7.84
CA ASN A 246 -0.03 -3.28 -6.73
C ASN A 246 -0.73 -1.92 -6.88
N THR A 247 0.02 -0.85 -7.15
CA THR A 247 -0.53 0.51 -7.31
C THR A 247 -1.53 0.56 -8.47
N ALA A 248 -1.22 -0.05 -9.61
CA ALA A 248 -2.12 -0.04 -10.76
C ALA A 248 -3.44 -0.76 -10.45
N ARG A 249 -3.35 -1.90 -9.76
CA ARG A 249 -4.52 -2.64 -9.30
C ARG A 249 -5.32 -1.84 -8.27
N THR A 250 -4.68 -1.31 -7.24
CA THR A 250 -5.36 -0.56 -6.16
C THR A 250 -6.13 0.62 -6.73
N LEU A 251 -5.54 1.41 -7.63
CA LEU A 251 -6.24 2.53 -8.27
C LEU A 251 -7.45 2.05 -9.08
N PHE A 252 -7.31 0.96 -9.83
CA PHE A 252 -8.42 0.39 -10.59
C PHE A 252 -9.56 -0.11 -9.68
N VAL A 253 -9.23 -0.80 -8.60
CA VAL A 253 -10.20 -1.31 -7.62
C VAL A 253 -10.93 -0.17 -6.94
N ILE A 254 -10.21 0.87 -6.50
CA ILE A 254 -10.83 2.02 -5.83
C ILE A 254 -11.75 2.77 -6.79
N ASP A 255 -11.31 3.07 -8.02
CA ASP A 255 -12.15 3.74 -9.04
C ASP A 255 -13.45 2.96 -9.37
N ASN A 256 -13.47 1.66 -9.10
CA ASN A 256 -14.61 0.77 -9.37
C ASN A 256 -15.20 0.13 -8.10
N ILE A 257 -14.90 0.65 -6.91
CA ILE A 257 -15.19 -0.05 -5.64
C ILE A 257 -16.68 -0.38 -5.48
N LYS A 258 -17.57 0.57 -5.81
CA LYS A 258 -19.04 0.39 -5.76
C LYS A 258 -19.57 -0.72 -6.66
N ARG A 259 -18.79 -1.14 -7.66
CA ARG A 259 -19.14 -2.23 -8.60
C ARG A 259 -18.49 -3.55 -8.19
N ILE A 260 -17.30 -3.48 -7.60
CA ILE A 260 -16.53 -4.66 -7.17
C ILE A 260 -17.06 -5.19 -5.83
N GLU A 261 -17.52 -4.30 -4.93
CA GLU A 261 -17.95 -4.66 -3.57
C GLU A 261 -19.03 -5.73 -3.52
N ALA A 262 -19.94 -5.74 -4.51
CA ALA A 262 -20.99 -6.74 -4.66
C ALA A 262 -20.48 -8.18 -4.87
N TYR A 263 -19.19 -8.33 -5.22
CA TYR A 263 -18.56 -9.63 -5.46
C TYR A 263 -17.55 -10.01 -4.36
N PHE A 264 -17.28 -9.14 -3.39
CA PHE A 264 -16.37 -9.48 -2.31
C PHE A 264 -16.91 -10.61 -1.45
N SER A 265 -16.01 -11.45 -0.95
CA SER A 265 -16.35 -12.44 0.05
C SER A 265 -16.53 -11.77 1.42
N GLU A 266 -17.34 -12.37 2.28
CA GLU A 266 -17.58 -11.85 3.63
C GLU A 266 -16.35 -11.99 4.55
N ASP A 267 -15.34 -12.79 4.16
CA ASP A 267 -14.19 -13.17 4.97
C ASP A 267 -12.91 -12.37 4.67
N LEU A 268 -13.03 -11.16 4.13
CA LEU A 268 -11.87 -10.28 3.91
C LEU A 268 -11.35 -9.73 5.24
N THR A 269 -10.15 -10.15 5.62
CA THR A 269 -9.49 -9.66 6.82
C THR A 269 -8.28 -8.82 6.44
N LEU A 270 -8.29 -7.55 6.82
CA LEU A 270 -7.12 -6.68 6.71
C LEU A 270 -6.30 -6.74 8.00
N ARG A 271 -4.98 -6.84 7.86
CA ARG A 271 -4.05 -6.76 8.97
C ARG A 271 -4.09 -5.36 9.59
N GLN A 272 -4.06 -5.30 10.93
CA GLN A 272 -4.17 -4.03 11.66
C GLN A 272 -3.14 -2.97 11.23
N ASP A 273 -1.92 -3.40 10.90
CA ASP A 273 -0.84 -2.52 10.43
C ASP A 273 -1.22 -1.70 9.20
N ALA A 274 -2.00 -2.26 8.28
CA ALA A 274 -2.46 -1.53 7.09
C ALA A 274 -3.42 -0.39 7.46
N PHE A 275 -4.26 -0.59 8.49
CA PHE A 275 -5.11 0.48 9.02
C PHE A 275 -4.31 1.57 9.70
N ILE A 276 -3.29 1.20 10.48
CA ILE A 276 -2.40 2.15 11.16
C ILE A 276 -1.68 3.03 10.12
N LEU A 277 -1.13 2.41 9.07
CA LEU A 277 -0.48 3.13 7.98
C LEU A 277 -1.47 4.07 7.26
N SER A 278 -2.68 3.60 6.95
CA SER A 278 -3.71 4.41 6.30
C SER A 278 -4.10 5.62 7.17
N PHE A 279 -4.35 5.40 8.46
CA PHE A 279 -4.65 6.46 9.42
C PHE A 279 -3.49 7.47 9.54
N ALA A 280 -2.25 6.99 9.72
CA ALA A 280 -1.07 7.84 9.81
C ALA A 280 -0.88 8.68 8.53
N THR A 281 -1.12 8.08 7.36
CA THR A 281 -1.02 8.76 6.07
C THR A 281 -2.12 9.81 5.91
N SER A 282 -3.35 9.52 6.33
CA SER A 282 -4.48 10.45 6.27
C SER A 282 -4.22 11.69 7.11
N ILE A 283 -3.84 11.53 8.39
CA ILE A 283 -3.54 12.69 9.26
C ILE A 283 -2.29 13.46 8.80
N ALA A 284 -1.35 12.79 8.14
CA ALA A 284 -0.19 13.42 7.53
C ALA A 284 -0.57 14.43 6.44
N THR A 285 -1.60 14.14 5.63
CA THR A 285 -2.10 15.14 4.66
C THR A 285 -2.67 16.39 5.31
N GLN A 286 -3.05 16.30 6.60
CA GLN A 286 -3.62 17.39 7.39
C GLN A 286 -2.57 18.12 8.25
N GLY A 287 -1.28 17.83 8.07
CA GLY A 287 -0.22 18.51 8.81
C GLY A 287 0.06 17.94 10.20
N PHE A 288 -0.25 16.66 10.44
CA PHE A 288 0.06 15.97 11.70
C PHE A 288 0.95 14.76 11.48
N GLU A 289 1.65 14.32 12.52
CA GLU A 289 2.41 13.07 12.56
C GLU A 289 1.86 12.16 13.65
N LEU A 290 1.66 10.87 13.35
CA LEU A 290 1.33 9.86 14.36
C LEU A 290 2.62 9.50 15.11
N ALA A 291 2.75 9.99 16.34
CA ALA A 291 3.94 9.75 17.17
C ALA A 291 3.86 8.44 17.96
N ASP A 292 2.66 8.06 18.41
CA ASP A 292 2.42 6.83 19.15
C ASP A 292 0.97 6.35 18.96
N LEU A 293 0.77 5.03 19.02
CA LEU A 293 -0.55 4.41 19.01
C LEU A 293 -0.57 3.25 20.00
N GLN A 294 -1.32 3.44 21.09
CA GLN A 294 -1.49 2.43 22.13
C GLN A 294 -2.83 1.74 21.94
N LEU A 295 -2.80 0.41 21.93
CA LEU A 295 -3.97 -0.43 21.70
C LEU A 295 -4.12 -1.41 22.85
N ASN A 296 -5.33 -1.48 23.40
CA ASN A 296 -5.74 -2.56 24.30
C ASN A 296 -7.08 -3.15 23.84
N ALA A 297 -7.67 -4.04 24.64
CA ALA A 297 -8.91 -4.72 24.28
C ALA A 297 -10.04 -3.72 23.99
N GLU A 298 -10.21 -2.71 24.84
CA GLU A 298 -11.37 -1.81 24.87
C GLU A 298 -11.09 -0.44 24.22
N SER A 299 -9.82 -0.03 24.12
CA SER A 299 -9.47 1.33 23.72
C SER A 299 -8.29 1.44 22.76
N ALA A 300 -8.30 2.54 22.01
CA ALA A 300 -7.18 3.01 21.19
C ALA A 300 -6.83 4.45 21.57
N ILE A 301 -5.54 4.72 21.77
CA ILE A 301 -5.02 6.05 22.11
C ILE A 301 -3.97 6.43 21.07
N ALA A 302 -4.30 7.39 20.21
CA ALA A 302 -3.38 7.97 19.25
C ALA A 302 -2.76 9.25 19.81
N THR A 303 -1.44 9.36 19.72
CA THR A 303 -0.71 10.60 19.99
C THR A 303 -0.32 11.24 18.65
N VAL A 304 -0.86 12.42 18.38
CA VAL A 304 -0.62 13.17 17.16
C VAL A 304 0.16 14.45 17.46
N VAL A 305 1.16 14.73 16.65
CA VAL A 305 2.06 15.89 16.78
C VAL A 305 1.87 16.80 15.59
N GLU A 306 1.81 18.11 15.83
CA GLU A 306 1.76 19.10 14.77
C GLU A 306 3.05 19.19 13.96
N VAL A 307 2.92 19.33 12.64
CA VAL A 307 4.03 19.68 11.76
C VAL A 307 3.77 20.95 10.91
N SER A 308 2.52 21.42 10.79
CA SER A 308 2.17 22.65 10.05
C SER A 308 2.26 23.94 10.89
N ASP A 309 2.34 25.12 10.27
CA ASP A 309 2.29 26.45 10.94
C ASP A 309 0.88 27.08 10.98
N GLU A 310 -0.14 26.25 11.12
CA GLU A 310 -1.55 26.70 11.10
C GLU A 310 -2.02 27.22 12.48
N PRO A 311 -3.09 28.04 12.56
CA PRO A 311 -3.53 28.63 13.82
C PRO A 311 -3.91 27.58 14.89
N PRO A 312 -3.44 27.71 16.15
CA PRO A 312 -3.63 26.68 17.20
C PRO A 312 -5.08 26.30 17.51
N LYS A 313 -6.04 27.18 17.23
CA LYS A 313 -7.47 26.89 17.41
C LYS A 313 -7.96 25.91 16.34
N GLU A 314 -7.57 26.12 15.09
CA GLU A 314 -7.97 25.27 13.96
C GLU A 314 -7.34 23.89 14.07
N ARG A 315 -6.08 23.82 14.50
CA ARG A 315 -5.38 22.54 14.76
C ARG A 315 -6.09 21.68 15.78
N ARG A 316 -6.55 22.28 16.89
CA ARG A 316 -7.33 21.57 17.91
C ARG A 316 -8.62 21.01 17.32
N ILE A 317 -9.33 21.78 16.50
CA ILE A 317 -10.55 21.32 15.82
C ILE A 317 -10.24 20.13 14.89
N HIS A 318 -9.24 20.26 14.02
CA HIS A 318 -8.85 19.17 13.10
C HIS A 318 -8.43 17.91 13.86
N ALA A 319 -7.54 18.05 14.86
CA ALA A 319 -7.08 16.93 15.65
C ALA A 319 -8.23 16.23 16.41
N SER A 320 -9.26 16.98 16.84
CA SER A 320 -10.39 16.41 17.58
C SER A 320 -11.24 15.49 16.70
N GLN A 321 -11.29 15.75 15.41
CA GLN A 321 -12.06 14.98 14.45
C GLN A 321 -11.43 13.61 14.19
N PHE A 322 -10.12 13.43 14.46
CA PHE A 322 -9.41 12.16 14.21
C PHE A 322 -9.90 11.00 15.06
N VAL A 323 -10.66 11.25 16.13
CA VAL A 323 -11.32 10.19 16.91
C VAL A 323 -12.23 9.33 16.04
N TYR A 324 -12.96 9.94 15.08
CA TYR A 324 -13.88 9.21 14.23
C TYR A 324 -13.19 8.27 13.23
N PRO A 325 -12.24 8.72 12.38
CA PRO A 325 -11.52 7.81 11.50
C PRO A 325 -10.73 6.77 12.30
N LEU A 326 -10.16 7.12 13.47
CA LEU A 326 -9.51 6.13 14.34
C LEU A 326 -10.50 5.03 14.78
N TRP A 327 -11.73 5.40 15.17
CA TRP A 327 -12.78 4.45 15.49
C TRP A 327 -13.23 3.64 14.28
N CYS A 328 -13.43 4.27 13.12
CA CYS A 328 -13.85 3.59 11.90
C CYS A 328 -12.90 2.44 11.54
N GLN A 329 -11.60 2.59 11.80
CA GLN A 329 -10.60 1.58 11.50
C GLN A 329 -10.45 0.51 12.60
N LEU A 330 -10.51 0.89 13.88
CA LEU A 330 -10.17 -0.01 14.99
C LEU A 330 -11.38 -0.59 15.73
N LYS A 331 -12.56 0.02 15.55
CA LYS A 331 -13.85 -0.35 16.16
C LYS A 331 -13.78 -0.60 17.68
N LYS A 332 -12.91 0.14 18.38
CA LYS A 332 -12.75 0.07 19.85
C LYS A 332 -13.88 0.79 20.57
N ASP A 333 -14.17 0.36 21.80
CA ASP A 333 -15.22 0.94 22.63
C ASP A 333 -14.93 2.40 23.00
N THR A 334 -13.66 2.72 23.19
CA THR A 334 -13.20 4.09 23.43
C THR A 334 -12.03 4.43 22.53
N VAL A 335 -12.08 5.60 21.89
CA VAL A 335 -10.97 6.14 21.10
C VAL A 335 -10.55 7.49 21.66
N ILE A 336 -9.25 7.70 21.75
CA ILE A 336 -8.66 8.91 22.32
C ILE A 336 -7.60 9.43 21.35
N VAL A 337 -7.64 10.73 21.08
CA VAL A 337 -6.60 11.44 20.34
C VAL A 337 -5.98 12.48 21.26
N LYS A 338 -4.68 12.36 21.51
CA LYS A 338 -3.86 13.33 22.25
C LYS A 338 -3.10 14.18 21.25
N TYR A 339 -3.33 15.48 21.26
CA TYR A 339 -2.71 16.45 20.36
C TYR A 339 -1.61 17.25 21.07
N PHE A 340 -0.42 17.17 20.49
CA PHE A 340 0.76 17.93 20.90
C PHE A 340 1.12 18.96 19.82
N ASP A 341 1.50 20.16 20.27
CA ASP A 341 2.06 21.19 19.38
C ASP A 341 3.51 20.86 18.97
N LYS A 342 4.11 21.75 18.17
CA LYS A 342 5.49 21.62 17.69
C LYS A 342 6.51 21.66 18.81
N GLU A 343 6.19 22.34 19.90
CA GLU A 343 7.01 22.46 21.10
C GLU A 343 6.92 21.22 22.01
N GLY A 344 6.05 20.26 21.68
CA GLY A 344 5.87 19.03 22.45
C GLY A 344 4.97 19.20 23.68
N SER A 345 4.16 20.25 23.73
CA SER A 345 3.18 20.48 24.80
C SER A 345 1.84 19.84 24.44
N LEU A 346 1.24 19.11 25.39
CA LEU A 346 -0.12 18.59 25.24
C LEU A 346 -1.11 19.75 25.25
N ARG A 347 -1.82 19.95 24.13
CA ARG A 347 -2.79 21.03 23.97
C ARG A 347 -4.23 20.56 24.07
N MET A 348 -4.49 19.31 23.72
CA MET A 348 -5.84 18.77 23.74
C MET A 348 -5.86 17.24 23.86
N THR A 349 -6.84 16.74 24.59
CA THR A 349 -7.29 15.35 24.52
C THR A 349 -8.73 15.33 24.00
N ALA A 350 -8.96 14.60 22.92
CA ALA A 350 -10.29 14.35 22.37
C ALA A 350 -10.65 12.88 22.58
N LYS A 351 -11.86 12.59 23.06
CA LYS A 351 -12.33 11.23 23.34
C LYS A 351 -13.73 11.00 22.78
N ALA A 352 -13.92 9.87 22.12
CA ALA A 352 -15.23 9.41 21.64
C ALA A 352 -15.49 7.96 22.07
N ASN A 353 -16.76 7.62 22.24
CA ASN A 353 -17.20 6.25 22.53
C ASN A 353 -17.69 5.57 21.23
N SER A 354 -17.78 4.25 21.24
CA SER A 354 -18.19 3.47 20.08
C SER A 354 -19.65 3.65 19.71
N ALA A 355 -20.53 3.88 20.70
CA ALA A 355 -21.95 4.07 20.47
C ALA A 355 -22.21 5.32 19.62
N ASP A 356 -21.63 6.46 19.97
CA ASP A 356 -21.77 7.73 19.27
C ASP A 356 -21.15 7.65 17.87
N CYS A 357 -19.97 7.05 17.74
CA CYS A 357 -19.34 6.86 16.42
C CYS A 357 -20.16 5.93 15.51
N ARG A 358 -20.79 4.89 16.07
CA ARG A 358 -21.66 3.98 15.32
C ARG A 358 -22.90 4.68 14.79
N ARG A 359 -23.56 5.48 15.62
CA ARG A 359 -24.74 6.27 15.20
C ARG A 359 -24.42 7.21 14.03
N ILE A 360 -23.22 7.80 14.01
CA ILE A 360 -22.76 8.59 12.87
C ILE A 360 -22.51 7.70 11.63
N ALA A 361 -21.82 6.57 11.79
CA ALA A 361 -21.51 5.66 10.69
C ALA A 361 -22.75 5.03 10.04
N ASP A 362 -23.77 4.72 10.83
CA ASP A 362 -25.05 4.17 10.38
C ASP A 362 -25.97 5.25 9.79
N GLY A 363 -25.55 6.53 9.82
CA GLY A 363 -26.31 7.67 9.29
C GLY A 363 -27.47 8.12 10.18
N GLU A 364 -27.55 7.63 11.42
CA GLU A 364 -28.58 8.05 12.39
C GLU A 364 -28.37 9.50 12.86
N ILE A 365 -27.13 9.98 12.85
CA ILE A 365 -26.75 11.35 13.18
C ILE A 365 -25.81 11.89 12.08
N PRO A 366 -25.98 13.13 11.60
CA PRO A 366 -25.06 13.71 10.64
C PRO A 366 -23.65 13.89 11.25
N PHE A 367 -22.61 13.69 10.45
CA PHE A 367 -21.22 13.86 10.87
C PHE A 367 -20.92 15.25 11.47
N SER A 368 -21.66 16.29 11.06
CA SER A 368 -21.54 17.64 11.62
C SER A 368 -21.78 17.72 13.13
N GLU A 369 -22.48 16.75 13.72
CA GLU A 369 -22.73 16.67 15.16
C GLU A 369 -21.61 15.94 15.93
N LEU A 370 -20.59 15.40 15.27
CA LEU A 370 -19.46 14.75 15.95
C LEU A 370 -18.88 15.64 17.07
N ALA A 371 -18.74 16.94 16.80
CA ALA A 371 -18.17 17.89 17.75
C ALA A 371 -18.95 18.03 19.08
N SER A 372 -20.25 17.71 19.12
CA SER A 372 -21.05 17.74 20.35
C SER A 372 -20.97 16.43 21.14
N LEU A 373 -20.56 15.34 20.48
CA LEU A 373 -20.46 14.00 21.07
C LEU A 373 -19.05 13.71 21.64
N VAL A 374 -18.03 14.41 21.15
CA VAL A 374 -16.64 14.26 21.59
C VAL A 374 -16.40 14.98 22.93
N GLU A 375 -15.82 14.26 23.88
CA GLU A 375 -15.30 14.82 25.12
C GLU A 375 -13.96 15.50 24.86
N LEU A 376 -13.87 16.79 25.22
CA LEU A 376 -12.67 17.59 25.01
C LEU A 376 -12.08 18.04 26.35
N GLU A 377 -10.78 17.84 26.49
CA GLU A 377 -9.96 18.48 27.50
C GLU A 377 -8.94 19.35 26.78
N ILE A 378 -8.89 20.65 27.10
CA ILE A 378 -8.02 21.63 26.45
C ILE A 378 -7.12 22.24 27.51
N ASP A 379 -5.80 22.19 27.29
CA ASP A 379 -4.79 22.75 28.21
C ASP A 379 -5.04 22.32 29.68
N GLY A 380 -5.42 21.05 29.89
CA GLY A 380 -5.69 20.47 31.21
C GLY A 380 -7.08 20.77 31.81
N LYS A 381 -8.00 21.37 31.03
CA LYS A 381 -9.34 21.75 31.49
C LYS A 381 -10.42 21.06 30.66
N ALA A 382 -11.35 20.38 31.34
CA ALA A 382 -12.52 19.79 30.69
C ALA A 382 -13.43 20.87 30.08
N VAL A 383 -13.86 20.66 28.84
CA VAL A 383 -14.83 21.51 28.15
C VAL A 383 -16.21 20.87 28.29
N PRO A 384 -17.22 21.58 28.83
CA PRO A 384 -18.58 21.04 28.95
C PRO A 384 -19.17 20.74 27.57
N ARG A 385 -19.88 19.60 27.43
CA ARG A 385 -20.65 19.31 26.20
C ARG A 385 -21.73 20.38 26.05
N LYS A 386 -21.82 20.99 24.86
CA LYS A 386 -22.98 21.82 24.50
C LYS A 386 -24.09 20.86 24.06
N HIS A 387 -25.13 20.76 24.87
CA HIS A 387 -26.35 20.03 24.56
C HIS A 387 -27.20 20.77 23.52
#